data_AF-A0A1F3VBW8-F1
#
_entry.id   AF-A0A1F3VBW8-F1
#
_cell.length_a   1.000
_cell.length_b   1.000
_cell.length_c   1.000
_cell.angle_alpha   90.00
_cell.angle_beta   90.00
_cell.angle_gamma   90.00
#
_symmetry.space_group_name_H-M   'P 1'
#
loop_
_entity.id
_entity.type
_entity.pdbx_description
1 polymer ?
#
loop_
_entity_poly.entity_id
_entity_poly.type
_entity_poly.pdbx_seq_one_letter_code
_entity_poly.pdbx_strand_id
1 'polypeptide(L)'
;MESIFNNNPDETLVERSVSDDIAKKQIVFDIERVHLVKYLDNSHCDVVAKDSVGYRNYRVTLEHNSKFKHYYRILDVSETQIESRYQR
;
A
#
# COMPACT_ATOMS: atom_id res chain seq x y z
N MET A 1 -1.58 16.42 -13.71
CA MET A 1 -0.21 15.91 -13.50
C MET A 1 -0.26 14.42 -13.78
N GLU A 2 0.29 13.99 -14.91
CA GLU A 2 0.48 12.57 -15.18
C GLU A 2 1.62 12.06 -14.29
N SER A 3 1.37 10.96 -13.59
CA SER A 3 2.39 10.33 -12.74
C SER A 3 3.50 9.79 -13.63
N ILE A 4 4.76 10.12 -13.30
CA ILE A 4 5.97 9.61 -13.96
C ILE A 4 6.10 8.08 -13.75
N PHE A 5 5.39 7.55 -12.75
CA PHE A 5 5.29 6.13 -12.46
C PHE A 5 3.94 5.59 -12.94
N ASN A 6 3.97 4.46 -13.65
CA ASN A 6 2.76 3.68 -13.91
C ASN A 6 2.23 3.15 -12.57
N ASN A 7 1.18 3.78 -12.05
CA ASN A 7 0.52 3.34 -10.81
C ASN A 7 -0.62 2.35 -11.09
N ASN A 8 -0.84 1.98 -12.34
CA ASN A 8 -1.80 0.93 -12.68
C ASN A 8 -1.16 -0.43 -12.39
N PRO A 9 -1.93 -1.40 -11.85
CA PRO A 9 -1.45 -2.76 -11.67
C PRO A 9 -0.97 -3.30 -13.02
N ASP A 10 0.33 -3.59 -13.08
CA ASP A 10 1.02 -4.15 -14.23
C ASP A 10 1.69 -5.45 -13.78
N GLU A 11 1.75 -6.45 -14.66
CA GLU A 11 2.47 -7.70 -14.44
C GLU A 11 3.97 -7.48 -14.14
N THR A 12 4.52 -6.31 -14.49
CA THR A 12 5.88 -5.92 -14.09
C THR A 12 5.98 -5.52 -12.61
N LEU A 13 4.89 -5.07 -12.00
CA LEU A 13 4.80 -4.59 -10.61
C LEU A 13 4.25 -5.66 -9.65
N VAL A 14 3.41 -6.57 -10.15
CA VAL A 14 2.81 -7.66 -9.38
C VAL A 14 3.06 -8.98 -10.09
N GLU A 15 3.67 -9.94 -9.40
CA GLU A 15 3.85 -11.27 -9.98
C GLU A 15 2.49 -11.88 -10.35
N ARG A 16 2.37 -12.36 -11.59
CA ARG A 16 1.14 -12.96 -12.12
C ARG A 16 0.58 -14.09 -11.25
N SER A 17 1.47 -14.87 -10.61
CA SER A 17 1.10 -15.91 -9.64
C SER A 17 0.27 -15.36 -8.48
N VAL A 18 0.61 -14.17 -7.98
CA VAL A 18 -0.11 -13.50 -6.89
C VAL A 18 -1.49 -13.02 -7.36
N SER A 19 -1.57 -12.43 -8.56
CA SER A 19 -2.84 -12.02 -9.15
C SER A 19 -3.78 -13.21 -9.39
N ASP A 20 -3.26 -14.31 -9.93
CA ASP A 20 -4.01 -15.55 -10.14
C ASP A 20 -4.51 -16.14 -8.82
N ASP A 21 -3.68 -16.11 -7.78
CA ASP A 21 -4.05 -16.58 -6.45
C ASP A 21 -5.16 -15.74 -5.81
N ILE A 22 -5.07 -14.41 -5.92
CA ILE A 22 -6.10 -13.48 -5.43
C ILE A 22 -7.43 -13.77 -6.14
N ALA A 23 -7.39 -13.92 -7.47
CA ALA A 23 -8.58 -14.20 -8.28
C ALA A 23 -9.21 -15.56 -7.93
N LYS A 24 -8.40 -16.61 -7.81
CA LYS A 24 -8.88 -17.97 -7.46
C LYS A 24 -9.46 -18.04 -6.06
N LYS A 25 -8.83 -17.36 -5.09
CA LYS A 25 -9.25 -17.35 -3.68
C LYS A 25 -10.44 -16.42 -3.43
N GLN A 26 -10.91 -15.70 -4.45
CA GLN A 26 -11.99 -14.71 -4.35
C GLN A 26 -11.77 -13.76 -3.17
N ILE A 27 -10.53 -13.33 -2.97
CA ILE A 27 -10.20 -12.42 -1.86
C ILE A 27 -10.90 -11.09 -2.14
N VAL A 28 -11.84 -10.75 -1.28
CA VAL A 28 -12.46 -9.43 -1.24
C VAL A 28 -11.62 -8.56 -0.33
N PHE A 29 -11.08 -7.48 -0.87
CA PHE A 29 -10.39 -6.47 -0.07
C PHE A 29 -11.41 -5.48 0.47
N ASP A 30 -11.37 -5.21 1.78
CA ASP A 30 -12.19 -4.16 2.39
C ASP A 30 -11.73 -2.76 1.94
N ILE A 31 -10.45 -2.63 1.54
CA ILE A 31 -9.89 -1.40 1.02
C ILE A 31 -10.32 -1.20 -0.44
N GLU A 32 -11.07 -0.13 -0.69
CA GLU A 32 -11.51 0.26 -2.03
C GLU A 32 -10.39 0.91 -2.84
N ARG A 33 -9.59 1.78 -2.19
CA ARG A 33 -8.47 2.47 -2.83
C ARG A 33 -7.42 2.96 -1.83
N VAL A 34 -6.18 3.05 -2.30
CA VAL A 34 -5.15 3.87 -1.63
C VAL A 34 -5.33 5.32 -2.06
N HIS A 35 -5.50 6.22 -1.09
CA HIS A 35 -5.70 7.65 -1.32
C HIS A 35 -4.40 8.45 -1.33
N LEU A 36 -3.51 8.17 -0.38
CA LEU A 36 -2.22 8.86 -0.26
C LEU A 36 -1.18 7.92 0.34
N VAL A 37 0.05 8.01 -0.15
CA VAL A 37 1.23 7.46 0.51
C VAL A 37 2.11 8.63 0.92
N LYS A 38 2.33 8.80 2.22
CA LYS A 38 3.15 9.84 2.82
C LYS A 38 4.44 9.21 3.32
N TYR A 39 5.53 9.53 2.65
CA TYR A 39 6.87 9.18 3.12
C TYR A 39 7.17 9.86 4.46
N LEU A 40 7.70 9.12 5.43
CA LEU A 40 8.12 9.66 6.71
C LEU A 40 9.65 9.60 6.84
N ASP A 41 10.21 8.41 6.66
CA ASP A 41 11.65 8.15 6.66
C ASP A 41 11.99 6.90 5.84
N ASN A 42 13.26 6.53 5.79
CA ASN A 42 13.77 5.43 4.97
C ASN A 42 13.12 4.07 5.26
N SER A 43 12.51 3.90 6.43
CA SER A 43 11.90 2.66 6.90
C SER A 43 10.40 2.79 7.16
N HIS A 44 9.80 3.98 7.03
CA HIS A 44 8.40 4.18 7.37
C HIS A 44 7.67 5.06 6.36
N CYS A 45 6.44 4.66 6.04
CA CYS A 45 5.48 5.53 5.36
C CYS A 45 4.09 5.38 6.01
N ASP A 46 3.31 6.46 5.93
CA ASP A 46 1.88 6.43 6.25
C ASP A 46 1.09 6.22 4.94
N VAL A 47 0.17 5.27 4.94
CA VAL A 47 -0.72 4.98 3.82
C VAL A 47 -2.14 5.32 4.26
N VAL A 48 -2.71 6.35 3.66
CA VAL A 48 -4.12 6.68 3.80
C VAL A 48 -4.89 5.88 2.76
N ALA A 49 -5.74 4.98 3.20
CA ALA A 49 -6.62 4.19 2.37
C ALA A 49 -8.08 4.62 2.59
N LYS A 50 -8.95 4.29 1.63
CA LYS A 50 -10.40 4.44 1.78
C LYS A 50 -11.05 3.07 1.72
N ASP A 51 -11.93 2.80 2.67
CA ASP A 51 -12.85 1.66 2.69
C ASP A 51 -14.30 2.16 2.53
N SER A 52 -15.26 1.26 2.69
CA SER A 52 -16.69 1.57 2.61
C SER A 52 -17.22 2.45 3.76
N VAL A 53 -16.46 2.57 4.87
CA VAL A 53 -16.82 3.35 6.06
C VAL A 53 -16.20 4.75 6.02
N GLY A 54 -15.02 4.90 5.42
CA GLY A 54 -14.33 6.18 5.31
C GLY A 54 -12.86 6.03 5.00
N TYR A 55 -12.07 7.02 5.43
CA TYR A 55 -10.62 6.96 5.33
C TYR A 55 -10.04 6.20 6.52
N ARG A 56 -8.93 5.48 6.33
CA ARG A 56 -8.12 4.85 7.38
C ARG A 56 -6.65 5.17 7.14
N ASN A 57 -5.85 5.19 8.21
CA ASN A 57 -4.42 5.43 8.11
C ASN A 57 -3.63 4.23 8.61
N TYR A 58 -2.67 3.78 7.81
CA TYR A 58 -1.79 2.65 8.15
C TYR A 58 -0.34 3.10 8.18
N ARG A 59 0.37 2.78 9.25
CA ARG A 59 1.83 2.89 9.31
C ARG A 59 2.40 1.62 8.67
N VAL A 60 3.11 1.79 7.57
CA VAL A 60 3.84 0.71 6.90
C VAL A 60 5.31 0.82 7.27
N THR A 61 5.85 -0.27 7.82
CA THR A 61 7.27 -0.39 8.15
C THR A 61 7.95 -1.21 7.07
N LEU A 62 9.09 -0.71 6.59
CA LEU A 62 9.89 -1.30 5.54
C LEU A 62 11.21 -1.79 6.12
N GLU A 63 11.61 -3.00 5.74
CA GLU A 63 12.96 -3.50 5.95
C GLU A 63 13.82 -3.16 4.73
N HIS A 64 14.99 -2.57 4.96
CA HIS A 64 15.96 -2.26 3.91
C HIS A 64 17.10 -3.29 3.90
N ASN A 65 17.28 -3.99 2.78
CA ASN A 65 18.33 -4.98 2.58
C ASN A 65 18.75 -5.08 1.11
N SER A 66 20.05 -5.07 0.84
CA SER A 66 20.60 -5.20 -0.52
C SER A 66 20.32 -6.54 -1.19
N LYS A 67 19.90 -7.56 -0.43
CA LYS A 67 19.47 -8.85 -0.97
C LYS A 67 18.08 -8.81 -1.60
N PHE A 68 17.28 -7.78 -1.33
CA PHE A 68 15.94 -7.65 -1.88
C PHE A 68 16.00 -7.06 -3.29
N LYS A 69 15.14 -7.55 -4.19
CA LYS A 69 15.08 -7.14 -5.62
C LYS A 69 14.96 -5.62 -5.80
N HIS A 70 14.30 -4.94 -4.86
CA HIS A 70 14.09 -3.49 -4.87
C HIS A 70 14.61 -2.81 -3.60
N TYR A 71 15.58 -3.43 -2.91
CA TYR A 71 16.17 -2.97 -1.64
C TYR A 71 15.24 -2.91 -0.43
N TYR A 72 13.92 -2.87 -0.64
CA TYR A 72 12.92 -2.76 0.41
C TYR A 72 11.93 -3.92 0.37
N ARG A 73 11.41 -4.28 1.54
CA ARG A 73 10.27 -5.18 1.71
C ARG A 73 9.36 -4.64 2.81
N ILE A 74 8.05 -4.85 2.70
CA ILE A 74 7.11 -4.58 3.79
C ILE A 74 7.39 -5.57 4.92
N LEU A 75 7.76 -5.02 6.09
CA LEU A 75 8.01 -5.78 7.31
C LEU A 75 6.73 -5.89 8.14
N ASP A 76 6.02 -4.78 8.32
CA ASP A 76 4.83 -4.70 9.17
C ASP A 76 3.86 -3.61 8.66
N VAL A 77 2.58 -3.78 8.98
CA VAL A 77 1.52 -2.81 8.69
C VAL A 77 0.60 -2.71 9.90
N SER A 78 0.50 -1.52 10.50
CA SER A 78 -0.35 -1.27 11.66
C SER A 78 -1.33 -0.12 11.40
N GLU A 79 -2.58 -0.29 11.81
CA GLU A 79 -3.57 0.80 11.75
C GLU A 79 -3.23 1.85 12.81
N THR A 80 -3.31 3.12 12.42
CA THR A 80 -3.03 4.26 13.28
C THR A 80 -4.19 5.24 13.27
N GLN A 81 -4.22 6.15 14.24
CA GLN A 81 -5.23 7.20 14.27
C GLN A 81 -5.18 8.02 12.98
N ILE A 82 -6.34 8.19 12.35
CA ILE A 82 -6.49 9.03 11.16
C ILE A 82 -6.08 10.46 11.49
N GLU A 83 -5.23 11.06 10.66
CA GLU A 83 -4.94 12.48 10.77
C GLU A 83 -6.21 13.29 10.53
N SER A 84 -6.50 14.24 11.43
CA SER A 84 -7.75 15.04 11.46
C SER A 84 -8.18 15.63 10.11
N ARG A 85 -7.21 15.94 9.24
CA ARG A 85 -7.42 16.43 7.87
C ARG A 85 -8.19 15.47 6.95
N TYR A 86 -8.26 14.18 7.26
CA TYR A 86 -9.03 13.17 6.52
C TYR A 86 -10.33 12.73 7.23
N GLN A 87 -10.66 13.29 8.40
CA GLN A 87 -11.85 12.92 9.19
C GLN A 87 -13.14 13.67 8.78
N ARG A 88 -13.23 14.17 7.54
CA ARG A 88 -14.38 14.98 7.09
C ARG A 88 -15.50 14.14 6.48
#